data_AF-A0A5N5IVG7-F1
#
_entry.id   AF-A0A5N5IVG7-F1
#
_cell.length_a   1.000
_cell.length_b   1.000
_cell.length_c   1.000
_cell.angle_alpha   90.00
_cell.angle_beta   90.00
_cell.angle_gamma   90.00
#
_symmetry.space_group_name_H-M   'P 1'
#
loop_
_entity.id
_entity.type
_entity.pdbx_description
1 polymer ?
#
loop_
_entity_poly.entity_id
_entity_poly.type
_entity_poly.pdbx_seq_one_letter_code
_entity_poly.pdbx_strand_id
1 'polypeptide(L)'
;MKNNTLVHLGLALLRIVPSAFMLTHGYPKLMNLINGNTEFADPFGIGQAPTLFLAVIGEFICPLLMIIGFKTRWAAIPTAITMFVAAFMIHGADPFGRKEMALLYLTVFVVVMLLGPGKYSVDKS
;
A
#
# COMPACT_ATOMS: atom_id res chain seq x y z
N MET A 1 -5.28 -31.76 13.89
CA MET A 1 -5.17 -30.35 13.44
C MET A 1 -4.36 -30.34 12.15
N LYS A 2 -4.97 -30.07 11.00
CA LYS A 2 -4.27 -30.05 9.70
C LYS A 2 -3.19 -28.96 9.75
N ASN A 3 -1.95 -29.31 9.42
CA ASN A 3 -0.81 -28.41 9.53
C ASN A 3 -0.94 -27.28 8.48
N ASN A 4 -1.49 -26.14 8.89
CA ASN A 4 -1.81 -24.99 8.04
C ASN A 4 -0.60 -24.09 7.73
N THR A 5 0.61 -24.63 7.81
CA THR A 5 1.87 -23.88 7.58
C THR A 5 1.89 -23.22 6.20
N LEU A 6 1.41 -23.92 5.15
CA LEU A 6 1.31 -23.38 3.80
C LEU A 6 0.37 -22.18 3.72
N VAL A 7 -0.76 -22.21 4.45
CA VAL A 7 -1.71 -21.09 4.50
C VAL A 7 -1.06 -19.86 5.14
N HIS A 8 -0.38 -20.05 6.27
CA HIS A 8 0.30 -18.94 6.94
C HIS A 8 1.49 -18.40 6.15
N LEU A 9 2.23 -19.27 5.46
CA LEU A 9 3.30 -18.87 4.56
C LEU A 9 2.74 -18.08 3.37
N GLY A 10 1.63 -18.53 2.79
CA GLY A 10 0.91 -17.82 1.73
C GLY A 10 0.46 -16.44 2.18
N LEU A 11 -0.11 -16.30 3.37
CA LEU A 11 -0.49 -15.00 3.95
C LEU A 11 0.72 -14.09 4.16
N ALA A 12 1.85 -14.63 4.62
CA ALA A 12 3.08 -13.87 4.79
C ALA A 12 3.61 -13.36 3.44
N LEU A 13 3.63 -14.22 2.40
CA LEU A 13 4.04 -13.82 1.05
C LEU A 13 3.10 -12.78 0.45
N LEU A 14 1.78 -12.99 0.57
CA LEU A 14 0.74 -12.08 0.09
C LEU A 14 0.85 -10.70 0.73
N ARG A 15 1.35 -10.62 1.96
CA ARG A 15 1.61 -9.36 2.66
C ARG A 15 2.95 -8.75 2.28
N ILE A 16 4.03 -9.51 2.36
CA ILE A 16 5.41 -9.01 2.27
C ILE A 16 5.76 -8.61 0.84
N VAL A 17 5.47 -9.46 -0.16
CA VAL A 17 5.91 -9.21 -1.54
C VAL A 17 5.25 -7.95 -2.13
N PRO A 18 3.93 -7.78 -2.07
CA PRO A 18 3.28 -6.59 -2.62
C PRO A 18 3.62 -5.33 -1.84
N SER A 19 3.82 -5.44 -0.51
CA SER A 19 4.29 -4.31 0.30
C SER A 19 5.71 -3.90 -0.07
N ALA A 20 6.61 -4.86 -0.33
CA ALA A 20 7.97 -4.58 -0.78
C ALA A 20 7.99 -3.91 -2.16
N PHE A 21 7.12 -4.33 -3.08
CA PHE A 21 6.98 -3.64 -4.36
C PHE A 21 6.36 -2.25 -4.18
N MET A 22 5.41 -2.06 -3.27
CA MET A 22 4.87 -0.73 -2.99
C MET A 22 5.94 0.25 -2.49
N LEU A 23 6.96 -0.23 -1.76
CA LEU A 23 8.09 0.62 -1.36
C LEU A 23 8.84 1.23 -2.55
N THR A 24 8.84 0.60 -3.73
CA THR A 24 9.46 1.22 -4.93
C THR A 24 8.68 2.42 -5.43
N HIS A 25 7.38 2.51 -5.13
CA HIS A 25 6.55 3.68 -5.40
C HIS A 25 6.64 4.72 -4.27
N GLY A 26 6.70 4.28 -3.02
CA GLY A 26 6.79 5.15 -1.85
C GLY A 26 8.16 5.80 -1.63
N TYR A 27 9.26 5.12 -1.95
CA TYR A 27 10.62 5.63 -1.71
C TYR A 27 10.93 6.91 -2.52
N PRO A 28 10.65 6.98 -3.84
CA PRO A 28 10.81 8.24 -4.59
C PRO A 28 9.98 9.39 -4.00
N LYS A 29 8.75 9.11 -3.54
CA LYS A 29 7.88 10.11 -2.92
C LYS A 29 8.45 10.63 -1.59
N LEU A 30 9.05 9.74 -0.80
CA LEU A 30 9.75 10.13 0.42
C LEU A 30 10.97 11.01 0.10
N MET A 31 11.76 10.65 -0.91
CA MET A 31 12.91 11.46 -1.33
C MET A 31 12.47 12.84 -1.82
N ASN A 32 11.39 12.92 -2.61
CA ASN A 32 10.81 14.20 -3.04
C ASN A 32 10.42 15.06 -1.84
N LEU A 33 9.73 14.47 -0.86
CA LEU A 33 9.33 15.16 0.36
C LEU A 33 10.53 15.68 1.17
N ILE A 34 11.58 14.86 1.36
CA ILE A 34 12.79 15.23 2.11
C ILE A 34 13.58 16.33 1.38
N ASN A 35 13.65 16.26 0.05
CA ASN A 35 14.36 17.24 -0.77
C ASN A 35 13.56 18.54 -0.97
N GLY A 36 12.36 18.64 -0.41
CA GLY A 36 11.48 19.81 -0.58
C GLY A 36 10.84 19.92 -1.96
N ASN A 37 10.98 18.89 -2.82
CA ASN A 37 10.27 18.83 -4.09
C ASN A 37 8.84 18.35 -3.84
N THR A 38 7.92 19.30 -3.75
CA THR A 38 6.51 19.03 -3.45
C THR A 38 5.66 18.84 -4.70
N GLU A 39 6.25 18.80 -5.89
CA GLU A 39 5.53 18.52 -7.14
C GLU A 39 4.89 17.13 -7.06
N PHE A 40 3.57 17.13 -6.85
CA PHE A 40 2.77 15.94 -6.74
C PHE A 40 1.35 16.21 -7.23
N ALA A 41 0.65 15.15 -7.63
CA ALA A 41 -0.76 15.25 -7.95
C ALA A 41 -1.53 15.69 -6.71
N ASP A 42 -2.47 16.63 -6.85
CA ASP A 42 -3.35 17.09 -5.77
C ASP A 42 -4.82 16.81 -6.13
N PRO A 43 -5.26 15.55 -6.07
CA PRO A 43 -6.61 15.17 -6.45
C PRO A 43 -7.68 15.70 -5.48
N PHE A 44 -7.28 16.12 -4.26
CA PHE A 44 -8.18 16.62 -3.22
C PHE A 44 -8.22 18.14 -3.11
N GLY A 45 -7.31 18.86 -3.78
CA GLY A 45 -7.21 20.32 -3.71
C GLY A 45 -6.73 20.84 -2.35
N ILE A 46 -6.05 20.01 -1.56
CA ILE A 46 -5.56 20.35 -0.20
C ILE A 46 -4.11 20.86 -0.24
N GLY A 47 -3.51 20.96 -1.42
CA GLY A 47 -2.12 21.29 -1.66
C GLY A 47 -1.28 20.07 -2.02
N GLN A 48 -0.25 20.28 -2.85
CA GLN A 48 0.63 19.21 -3.31
C GLN A 48 1.48 18.63 -2.16
N ALA A 49 1.97 19.47 -1.24
CA ALA A 49 2.80 19.02 -0.13
C ALA A 49 2.02 18.13 0.89
N PRO A 50 0.81 18.50 1.36
CA PRO A 50 0.00 17.62 2.19
C PRO A 50 -0.39 16.31 1.49
N THR A 51 -0.71 16.37 0.20
CA THR A 51 -1.04 15.16 -0.57
C THR A 51 0.17 14.24 -0.74
N LEU A 52 1.36 14.80 -1.02
CA LEU A 52 2.61 14.04 -1.08
C LEU A 52 2.91 13.37 0.27
N PHE A 53 2.72 14.08 1.38
CA PHE A 53 2.91 13.53 2.72
C PHE A 53 1.98 12.35 2.99
N LEU A 54 0.69 12.48 2.66
CA LEU A 54 -0.28 11.38 2.79
C LEU A 54 0.08 10.18 1.90
N ALA A 55 0.55 10.43 0.67
CA ALA A 55 1.01 9.39 -0.23
C ALA A 55 2.24 8.64 0.32
N VAL A 56 3.19 9.35 0.94
CA VAL A 56 4.35 8.74 1.62
C VAL A 56 3.90 7.85 2.79
N ILE A 57 2.93 8.29 3.59
CA ILE A 57 2.37 7.45 4.65
C ILE A 57 1.77 6.18 4.06
N GLY A 58 0.91 6.31 3.04
CA GLY A 58 0.20 5.19 2.44
C GLY A 58 1.07 4.23 1.64
N GLU A 59 2.15 4.70 1.01
CA GLU A 59 2.97 3.90 0.09
C GLU A 59 4.36 3.54 0.61
N PHE A 60 4.83 4.19 1.68
CA PHE A 60 6.13 3.88 2.28
C PHE A 60 5.97 3.36 3.72
N ILE A 61 5.38 4.16 4.60
CA ILE A 61 5.29 3.83 6.04
C ILE A 61 4.36 2.63 6.27
N CYS A 62 3.15 2.67 5.70
CA CYS A 62 2.17 1.61 5.84
C CYS A 62 2.64 0.26 5.26
N PRO A 63 3.23 0.19 4.05
CA PRO A 63 3.83 -1.05 3.54
C PRO A 63 4.98 -1.57 4.40
N LEU A 64 5.80 -0.69 4.98
CA LEU A 64 6.85 -1.10 5.91
C LEU A 64 6.27 -1.78 7.17
N LEU A 65 5.22 -1.19 7.75
CA LEU A 65 4.49 -1.79 8.89
C LEU A 65 3.83 -3.12 8.51
N MET A 66 3.29 -3.22 7.30
CA MET A 66 2.74 -4.48 6.78
C MET A 66 3.82 -5.55 6.63
N ILE A 67 5.01 -5.24 6.12
CA ILE A 67 6.11 -6.21 6.00
C ILE A 67 6.45 -6.81 7.38
N ILE A 68 6.64 -5.95 8.37
CA ILE A 68 6.90 -6.34 9.77
C ILE A 68 5.72 -7.12 10.35
N GLY A 69 4.50 -6.85 9.88
CA GLY A 69 3.30 -7.49 10.39
C GLY A 69 2.78 -6.83 11.67
N PHE A 70 2.93 -5.51 11.78
CA PHE A 70 2.37 -4.72 12.87
C PHE A 70 1.07 -4.06 12.42
N LYS A 71 -0.04 -4.30 13.15
CA LYS A 71 -1.38 -3.78 12.82
C LYS A 71 -1.73 -3.88 11.33
N THR A 72 -1.44 -5.02 10.70
CA THR A 72 -1.49 -5.20 9.23
C THR A 72 -2.83 -4.77 8.62
N ARG A 73 -3.96 -5.06 9.29
CA ARG A 73 -5.29 -4.66 8.80
C ARG A 73 -5.44 -3.15 8.71
N TRP A 74 -4.98 -2.43 9.73
CA TRP A 74 -5.03 -0.97 9.78
C TRP A 74 -4.00 -0.33 8.86
N ALA A 75 -2.81 -0.92 8.76
CA ALA A 75 -1.77 -0.44 7.86
C ALA A 75 -2.16 -0.62 6.38
N ALA A 76 -2.94 -1.65 6.03
CA ALA A 76 -3.42 -1.86 4.67
C ALA A 76 -4.44 -0.82 4.20
N ILE A 77 -5.19 -0.19 5.12
CA ILE A 77 -6.27 0.76 4.78
C ILE A 77 -5.71 1.99 4.03
N PRO A 78 -4.71 2.73 4.57
CA PRO A 78 -4.13 3.86 3.85
C PRO A 78 -3.55 3.48 2.49
N THR A 79 -2.87 2.33 2.38
CA THR A 79 -2.30 1.85 1.11
C THR A 79 -3.38 1.49 0.10
N ALA A 80 -4.49 0.89 0.53
CA ALA A 80 -5.62 0.62 -0.35
C ALA A 80 -6.26 1.94 -0.83
N ILE A 81 -6.42 2.92 0.05
CA ILE A 81 -6.98 4.24 -0.31
C ILE A 81 -6.08 4.95 -1.33
N THR A 82 -4.76 4.97 -1.16
CA THR A 82 -3.85 5.61 -2.13
C THR A 82 -3.94 4.97 -3.50
N MET A 83 -4.05 3.64 -3.57
CA MET A 83 -4.23 2.92 -4.84
C MET A 83 -5.60 3.14 -5.47
N PHE A 84 -6.65 3.26 -4.66
CA PHE A 84 -7.98 3.63 -5.14
C PHE A 84 -7.97 5.03 -5.77
N VAL A 85 -7.39 6.02 -5.10
CA VAL A 85 -7.24 7.38 -5.63
C VAL A 85 -6.41 7.38 -6.91
N ALA A 86 -5.31 6.63 -6.94
CA ALA A 86 -4.48 6.50 -8.14
C ALA A 86 -5.26 5.91 -9.33
N ALA A 87 -6.03 4.83 -9.11
CA ALA A 87 -6.78 4.17 -10.16
C ALA A 87 -7.95 5.02 -10.69
N PHE A 88 -8.72 5.64 -9.81
CA PHE A 88 -9.98 6.30 -10.18
C PHE A 88 -9.87 7.81 -10.37
N MET A 89 -9.03 8.51 -9.60
CA MET A 89 -8.90 9.97 -9.69
C MET A 89 -7.75 10.40 -10.60
N ILE A 90 -6.58 9.75 -10.51
CA ILE A 90 -5.41 10.12 -11.33
C ILE A 90 -5.51 9.48 -12.71
N HIS A 91 -5.71 8.17 -12.76
CA HIS A 91 -5.77 7.42 -14.02
C HIS A 91 -7.20 7.20 -14.52
N GLY A 92 -8.22 7.87 -13.94
CA GLY A 92 -9.63 7.65 -14.26
C GLY A 92 -9.99 7.73 -15.75
N ALA A 93 -9.33 8.60 -16.52
CA ALA A 93 -9.53 8.75 -17.96
C ALA A 93 -8.59 7.89 -18.83
N ASP A 94 -7.56 7.26 -18.25
CA ASP A 94 -6.56 6.50 -19.01
C ASP A 94 -7.11 5.16 -19.55
N PRO A 95 -6.42 4.51 -20.50
CA PRO A 95 -6.73 3.14 -20.90
C PRO A 95 -6.52 2.14 -19.75
N PHE A 96 -7.18 0.98 -19.82
CA PHE A 96 -7.12 -0.05 -18.77
C PHE A 96 -5.69 -0.46 -18.41
N GLY A 97 -4.79 -0.62 -19.40
CA GLY A 97 -3.41 -1.04 -19.15
C GLY A 97 -2.60 -0.11 -18.23
N ARG A 98 -2.97 1.17 -18.11
CA ARG A 98 -2.32 2.11 -17.16
C ARG A 98 -2.93 2.04 -15.76
N LYS A 99 -4.22 1.69 -15.66
CA LYS A 99 -4.96 1.51 -14.40
C LYS A 99 -4.80 0.13 -13.76
N GLU A 100 -4.48 -0.88 -14.56
CA GLU A 100 -4.40 -2.27 -14.17
C GLU A 100 -3.51 -2.47 -12.94
N MET A 101 -2.33 -1.85 -12.91
CA MET A 101 -1.39 -1.99 -11.79
C MET A 101 -1.97 -1.41 -10.49
N ALA A 102 -2.59 -0.22 -10.55
CA ALA A 102 -3.21 0.40 -9.38
C ALA A 102 -4.39 -0.44 -8.86
N LEU A 103 -5.20 -1.01 -9.76
CA LEU A 103 -6.30 -1.91 -9.41
C LEU A 103 -5.81 -3.25 -8.83
N LEU A 104 -4.69 -3.77 -9.35
CA LEU A 104 -4.08 -5.01 -8.85
C LEU A 104 -3.55 -4.82 -7.43
N TYR A 105 -2.78 -3.75 -7.19
CA TYR A 105 -2.32 -3.43 -5.84
C TYR A 105 -3.48 -3.17 -4.89
N LEU A 106 -4.49 -2.39 -5.32
CA LEU A 106 -5.71 -2.17 -4.54
C LEU A 106 -6.34 -3.49 -4.10
N THR A 107 -6.56 -4.40 -5.05
CA THR A 107 -7.17 -5.71 -4.79
C THR A 107 -6.32 -6.51 -3.79
N VAL A 108 -5.01 -6.55 -3.98
CA VAL A 108 -4.09 -7.26 -3.09
C VAL A 108 -4.14 -6.71 -1.66
N PHE A 109 -4.10 -5.39 -1.47
CA PHE A 109 -4.15 -4.80 -0.13
C PHE A 109 -5.53 -4.94 0.53
N VAL A 110 -6.61 -4.93 -0.26
CA VAL A 110 -7.96 -5.29 0.24
C VAL A 110 -7.98 -6.74 0.72
N VAL A 111 -7.38 -7.68 -0.02
CA VAL A 111 -7.28 -9.08 0.42
C VAL A 111 -6.44 -9.20 1.70
N VAL A 112 -5.31 -8.49 1.80
CA VAL A 112 -4.47 -8.45 3.02
C VAL A 112 -5.26 -7.88 4.21
N MET A 113 -6.08 -6.85 3.99
CA MET A 113 -6.95 -6.27 5.02
C MET A 113 -8.04 -7.25 5.50
N LEU A 114 -8.61 -8.05 4.59
CA LEU A 114 -9.65 -9.03 4.90
C LEU A 114 -9.09 -10.28 5.60
N LEU A 115 -8.00 -10.84 5.08
CA LEU A 115 -7.38 -12.06 5.58
C LEU A 115 -6.52 -11.82 6.84
N GLY A 116 -6.00 -10.62 7.00
CA GLY A 116 -5.26 -10.21 8.18
C GLY A 116 -3.79 -10.67 8.23
N PRO A 117 -3.15 -10.54 9.41
CA PRO A 117 -1.69 -10.61 9.57
C PRO A 117 -1.07 -12.02 9.40
N GLY A 118 -1.80 -13.09 9.72
CA GLY A 118 -1.29 -14.47 9.70
C GLY A 118 -0.31 -14.80 10.84
N LYS A 119 0.10 -16.08 10.96
CA LYS A 119 0.92 -16.60 12.08
C LYS A 119 2.34 -16.03 12.14
N TYR A 120 2.89 -15.57 11.01
CA TYR A 120 4.24 -14.99 10.89
C TYR A 120 4.26 -13.46 11.08
N SER A 121 3.22 -12.90 11.69
CA SER A 121 3.14 -11.49 12.06
C SER A 121 3.71 -11.24 13.45
N VAL A 122 4.27 -10.05 13.67
CA VAL A 122 4.70 -9.59 15.00
C VAL A 122 3.49 -9.40 15.93
N ASP A 123 2.40 -8.86 15.41
CA ASP A 123 1.15 -8.64 16.13
C ASP A 123 0.22 -9.86 15.95
N LYS A 124 0.53 -10.98 16.61
CA LYS A 124 -0.25 -12.25 16.55
C LYS A 124 -1.66 -12.11 17.18
N SER A 125 -2.45 -11.17 16.67
CA SER A 125 -3.83 -10.90 17.07
C SER A 125 -4.80 -11.39 16.00
#